data_AF-A0A6L8G8D9-F1
#
_entry.id   AF-A0A6L8G8D9-F1
#
_cell.length_a   1.000
_cell.length_b   1.000
_cell.length_c   1.000
_cell.angle_alpha   90.00
_cell.angle_beta   90.00
_cell.angle_gamma   90.00
#
_symmetry.space_group_name_H-M   'P 1'
#
loop_
_entity.id
_entity.type
_entity.pdbx_description
1 polymer ?
#
loop_
_entity_poly.entity_id
_entity_poly.type
_entity_poly.pdbx_seq_one_letter_code
_entity_poly.pdbx_strand_id
1 'polypeptide(L)'
;FKDLAMGLMMGDRSEETVSSLAGRLSRLDNKLGAEDQDKIAATAGKPLSAIVRQLLEAIDPDQVEADARAAGQPEPDDAAMETAREKRVKQAANVFTGPLITLMDTIRRQSEQTIDHENLDTLQRAEWAGDVEENARKITEDFKAYLTENRDEIEALSIYFNSPARRSDVTHAMVKEALKTLKEDRPRLAPLTVWRAYAYLDNYKGSNPLNELTALVALVRRVCGLDETLTCHSDRVRRNFQNWILKRHSGAGEKFTEEQMDWLHMIREHLTTSFAIERDDLELAPFNGKGGLGRMYALFGDGMDGILAEMNEVLAA
;
A
#
# COMPACT_ATOMS: atom_id res chain seq x y z
N PHE A 1 4.62 -17.84 -15.52
CA PHE A 1 4.05 -17.17 -16.72
C PHE A 1 5.17 -16.65 -17.63
N LYS A 2 6.31 -16.19 -17.09
CA LYS A 2 7.50 -15.78 -17.84
C LYS A 2 7.88 -16.74 -18.98
N ASP A 3 8.02 -18.03 -18.69
CA ASP A 3 8.44 -19.01 -19.71
C ASP A 3 7.40 -19.18 -20.83
N LEU A 4 6.11 -19.09 -20.51
CA LEU A 4 5.02 -19.12 -21.51
C LEU A 4 5.04 -17.87 -22.38
N ALA A 5 5.27 -16.69 -21.79
CA ALA A 5 5.37 -15.44 -22.53
C ALA A 5 6.62 -15.38 -23.41
N MET A 6 7.75 -15.92 -22.94
CA MET A 6 8.96 -16.08 -23.75
C MET A 6 8.77 -17.11 -24.87
N GLY A 7 8.07 -18.22 -24.61
CA GLY A 7 7.68 -19.19 -25.64
C GLY A 7 6.84 -18.54 -26.74
N LEU A 8 5.82 -17.76 -26.37
CA LEU A 8 5.02 -16.98 -27.32
C LEU A 8 5.86 -15.92 -28.07
N MET A 9 6.81 -15.28 -27.40
CA MET A 9 7.73 -14.35 -28.07
C MET A 9 8.64 -15.07 -29.08
N MET A 10 9.08 -16.30 -28.76
CA MET A 10 10.01 -17.10 -29.57
C MET A 10 9.33 -17.91 -30.69
N GLY A 11 8.00 -18.04 -30.68
CA GLY A 11 7.27 -18.65 -31.79
C GLY A 11 6.27 -19.74 -31.41
N ASP A 12 6.08 -20.07 -30.13
CA ASP A 12 5.01 -21.00 -29.72
C ASP A 12 3.64 -20.36 -29.99
N ARG A 13 2.78 -21.06 -30.72
CA ARG A 13 1.44 -20.62 -31.10
C ARG A 13 0.34 -21.57 -30.64
N SER A 14 0.67 -22.54 -29.79
CA SER A 14 -0.29 -23.52 -29.30
C SER A 14 -1.40 -22.88 -28.45
N GLU A 15 -2.63 -23.34 -28.66
CA GLU A 15 -3.81 -22.88 -27.92
C GLU A 15 -3.63 -23.07 -26.40
N GLU A 16 -3.06 -24.20 -25.99
CA GLU A 16 -2.80 -24.52 -24.58
C GLU A 16 -1.87 -23.48 -23.93
N THR A 17 -0.77 -23.11 -24.59
CA THR A 17 0.16 -22.09 -24.10
C THR A 17 -0.53 -20.72 -23.98
N VAL A 18 -1.34 -20.35 -24.98
CA VAL A 18 -2.07 -19.07 -25.00
C VAL A 18 -3.10 -19.00 -23.88
N SER A 19 -3.93 -20.03 -23.72
CA SER A 19 -4.94 -20.12 -22.67
C SER A 19 -4.31 -20.11 -21.27
N SER A 20 -3.23 -20.88 -21.07
CA SER A 20 -2.48 -20.92 -19.81
C SER A 20 -1.83 -19.58 -19.48
N LEU A 21 -1.28 -18.87 -20.47
CA LEU A 21 -0.73 -17.54 -20.30
C LEU A 21 -1.83 -16.53 -19.95
N ALA A 22 -2.93 -16.49 -20.70
CA ALA A 22 -4.05 -15.58 -20.47
C ALA A 22 -4.62 -15.73 -19.04
N GLY A 23 -4.84 -16.97 -18.58
CA GLY A 23 -5.31 -17.25 -17.23
C GLY A 23 -4.34 -16.77 -16.15
N ARG A 24 -3.03 -16.95 -16.34
CA ARG A 24 -2.01 -16.47 -15.40
C ARG A 24 -1.89 -14.95 -15.38
N LEU A 25 -2.02 -14.31 -16.54
CA LEU A 25 -1.99 -12.85 -16.65
C LEU A 25 -3.24 -12.19 -16.07
N SER A 26 -4.42 -12.79 -16.24
CA SER A 26 -5.66 -12.34 -15.58
C SER A 26 -5.54 -12.36 -14.06
N ARG A 27 -4.95 -13.41 -13.49
CA ARG A 27 -4.68 -13.49 -12.05
C ARG A 27 -3.67 -12.45 -11.57
N LEU A 28 -2.67 -12.15 -12.39
CA LEU A 28 -1.72 -11.08 -12.09
C LEU A 28 -2.45 -9.74 -12.06
N ASP A 29 -3.19 -9.40 -13.12
CA ASP A 29 -3.95 -8.16 -13.28
C ASP A 29 -4.85 -7.85 -12.07
N ASN A 30 -5.59 -8.86 -11.59
CA ASN A 30 -6.47 -8.74 -10.41
C ASN A 30 -5.73 -8.49 -9.08
N LYS A 31 -4.41 -8.73 -9.04
CA LYS A 31 -3.58 -8.53 -7.84
C LYS A 31 -2.75 -7.24 -7.89
N LEU A 32 -2.74 -6.54 -9.02
CA LEU A 32 -1.94 -5.33 -9.19
C LEU A 32 -2.63 -4.12 -8.53
N GLY A 33 -1.83 -3.27 -7.90
CA GLY A 33 -2.25 -1.91 -7.55
C GLY A 33 -2.26 -1.00 -8.78
N ALA A 34 -2.94 0.15 -8.67
CA ALA A 34 -3.09 1.11 -9.76
C ALA A 34 -1.73 1.55 -10.37
N GLU A 35 -0.72 1.77 -9.53
CA GLU A 35 0.61 2.19 -9.98
C GLU A 35 1.29 1.15 -10.88
N ASP A 36 1.14 -0.14 -10.56
CA ASP A 36 1.74 -1.22 -11.36
C ASP A 36 0.95 -1.50 -12.64
N GLN A 37 -0.37 -1.30 -12.61
CA GLN A 37 -1.21 -1.31 -13.81
C GLN A 37 -0.78 -0.22 -14.79
N ASP A 38 -0.51 1.00 -14.31
CA ASP A 38 -0.06 2.12 -15.12
C ASP A 38 1.32 1.87 -15.74
N LYS A 39 2.28 1.31 -14.99
CA LYS A 39 3.61 0.94 -15.50
C LYS A 39 3.54 -0.09 -16.63
N ILE A 40 2.68 -1.10 -16.47
CA ILE A 40 2.48 -2.12 -17.52
C ILE A 40 1.79 -1.48 -18.73
N ALA A 41 0.78 -0.64 -18.53
CA ALA A 41 0.09 0.04 -19.63
C ALA A 41 1.03 0.95 -20.43
N ALA A 42 1.90 1.71 -19.76
CA ALA A 42 2.90 2.55 -20.40
C ALA A 42 3.92 1.75 -21.23
N THR A 43 4.30 0.55 -20.76
CA THR A 43 5.28 -0.31 -21.44
C THR A 43 4.66 -1.09 -22.60
N ALA A 44 3.43 -1.56 -22.43
CA ALA A 44 2.72 -2.36 -23.43
C ALA A 44 1.90 -1.53 -24.43
N GLY A 45 1.69 -0.24 -24.14
CA GLY A 45 0.82 0.67 -24.88
C GLY A 45 -0.68 0.42 -24.68
N LYS A 46 -1.06 -0.52 -23.82
CA LYS A 46 -2.46 -0.87 -23.50
C LYS A 46 -2.53 -1.58 -22.14
N PRO A 47 -3.67 -1.53 -21.43
CA PRO A 47 -3.81 -2.18 -20.12
C PRO A 47 -3.68 -3.70 -20.22
N LEU A 48 -3.20 -4.33 -19.14
CA LEU A 48 -2.98 -5.78 -19.08
C LEU A 48 -4.28 -6.58 -19.31
N SER A 49 -5.41 -6.10 -18.79
CA SER A 49 -6.74 -6.66 -19.06
C SER A 49 -7.07 -6.74 -20.56
N ALA A 50 -6.69 -5.73 -21.35
CA ALA A 50 -6.88 -5.74 -22.80
C ALA A 50 -5.95 -6.74 -23.50
N ILE A 51 -4.73 -6.94 -23.01
CA ILE A 51 -3.80 -7.96 -23.52
C ILE A 51 -4.37 -9.36 -23.26
N VAL A 52 -4.88 -9.61 -22.05
CA VAL A 52 -5.54 -10.87 -21.69
C VAL A 52 -6.73 -11.14 -22.61
N ARG A 53 -7.58 -10.13 -22.83
CA ARG A 53 -8.73 -10.24 -23.73
C ARG A 53 -8.30 -10.61 -25.15
N GLN A 54 -7.29 -9.95 -25.69
CA GLN A 54 -6.76 -10.22 -27.03
C GLN A 54 -6.18 -11.63 -27.17
N LEU A 55 -5.58 -12.17 -26.12
CA LEU A 55 -5.11 -13.56 -26.12
C LEU A 55 -6.27 -14.57 -26.18
N LEU A 56 -7.34 -14.32 -25.43
CA LEU A 56 -8.53 -15.18 -25.45
C LEU A 56 -9.28 -15.08 -26.78
N GLU A 57 -9.44 -13.87 -27.33
CA GLU A 57 -10.03 -13.65 -28.66
C GLU A 57 -9.20 -14.30 -29.78
N ALA A 58 -7.87 -14.44 -29.61
CA ALA A 58 -7.00 -15.06 -30.60
C ALA A 58 -7.19 -16.58 -30.73
N ILE A 59 -7.74 -17.23 -29.71
CA ILE A 59 -8.04 -18.67 -29.69
C ILE A 59 -9.54 -18.96 -29.71
N ASP A 60 -10.37 -17.93 -29.85
CA ASP A 60 -11.82 -18.05 -29.95
C ASP A 60 -12.20 -18.82 -31.22
N PRO A 61 -12.86 -19.99 -31.11
CA PRO A 61 -13.17 -20.84 -32.26
C PRO A 61 -14.01 -20.14 -33.34
N ASP A 62 -14.99 -19.33 -32.93
CA ASP A 62 -15.92 -18.67 -33.86
C ASP A 62 -15.17 -17.62 -34.69
N GLN A 63 -14.24 -16.92 -34.05
CA GLN A 63 -13.46 -15.90 -34.75
C GLN A 63 -12.32 -16.48 -35.58
N VAL A 64 -11.72 -17.60 -35.16
CA VAL A 64 -10.76 -18.36 -35.98
C VAL A 64 -11.44 -18.87 -37.24
N GLU A 65 -12.66 -19.39 -37.11
CA GLU A 65 -13.47 -19.85 -38.24
C GLU A 65 -13.81 -18.70 -39.20
N ALA A 66 -14.20 -17.54 -38.66
CA ALA A 66 -14.48 -16.35 -39.46
C ALA A 66 -13.26 -15.88 -40.26
N ASP A 67 -12.07 -15.89 -39.67
CA ASP A 67 -10.81 -15.55 -40.34
C ASP A 67 -10.44 -16.56 -41.43
N ALA A 68 -10.65 -17.86 -41.17
CA ALA A 68 -10.42 -18.93 -42.15
C ALA A 68 -11.37 -18.80 -43.36
N ARG A 69 -12.65 -18.49 -43.11
CA ARG A 69 -13.64 -18.19 -44.15
C ARG A 69 -13.27 -16.94 -44.96
N ALA A 70 -12.85 -15.87 -44.28
CA ALA A 70 -12.39 -14.64 -44.94
C ALA A 70 -11.11 -14.85 -45.78
N ALA A 71 -10.30 -15.85 -45.44
CA ALA A 71 -9.12 -16.26 -46.21
C ALA A 71 -9.45 -17.11 -47.46
N GLY A 72 -10.73 -17.38 -47.73
CA GLY A 72 -11.19 -18.09 -48.93
C GLY A 72 -11.61 -19.55 -48.73
N GLN A 73 -11.78 -20.00 -47.48
CA GLN A 73 -12.23 -21.35 -47.14
C GLN A 73 -13.67 -21.33 -46.59
N PRO A 74 -14.71 -21.36 -47.44
CA PRO A 74 -16.10 -21.21 -47.00
C PRO A 74 -16.57 -22.30 -46.03
N GLU A 75 -15.99 -23.51 -46.10
CA GLU A 75 -16.05 -24.55 -45.07
C GLU A 75 -14.60 -24.88 -44.67
N PRO A 76 -14.06 -24.23 -43.62
CA PRO A 76 -12.67 -24.43 -43.23
C PRO A 76 -12.47 -25.80 -42.61
N ASP A 77 -11.45 -26.51 -43.08
CA ASP A 77 -10.96 -27.74 -42.47
C ASP A 77 -10.02 -27.44 -41.29
N ASP A 78 -9.62 -28.48 -40.56
CA ASP A 78 -8.75 -28.34 -39.38
C ASP A 78 -7.42 -27.62 -39.70
N ALA A 79 -6.89 -27.80 -40.91
CA ALA A 79 -5.65 -27.14 -41.35
C ALA A 79 -5.84 -25.63 -41.61
N ALA A 80 -6.97 -25.25 -42.20
CA ALA A 80 -7.35 -23.85 -42.37
C ALA A 80 -7.60 -23.17 -41.02
N MET A 81 -8.27 -23.86 -40.09
CA MET A 81 -8.49 -23.39 -38.72
C MET A 81 -7.16 -23.17 -37.97
N GLU A 82 -6.23 -24.11 -38.06
CA GLU A 82 -4.89 -23.96 -37.45
C GLU A 82 -4.15 -22.75 -38.03
N THR A 83 -4.12 -22.61 -39.36
CA THR A 83 -3.42 -21.51 -40.03
C THR A 83 -3.98 -20.15 -39.61
N ALA A 84 -5.32 -20.04 -39.50
CA ALA A 84 -5.98 -18.82 -39.04
C ALA A 84 -5.66 -18.52 -37.57
N ARG A 85 -5.68 -19.55 -36.71
CA ARG A 85 -5.32 -19.45 -35.29
C ARG A 85 -3.86 -19.01 -35.10
N GLU A 86 -2.91 -19.65 -35.76
CA GLU A 86 -1.49 -19.29 -35.68
C GLU A 86 -1.25 -17.82 -36.06
N LYS A 87 -1.95 -17.34 -37.09
CA LYS A 87 -1.88 -15.95 -37.54
C LYS A 87 -2.43 -14.98 -36.48
N ARG A 88 -3.58 -15.31 -35.87
CA ARG A 88 -4.17 -14.52 -34.78
C ARG A 88 -3.28 -14.49 -33.55
N VAL A 89 -2.82 -15.64 -33.10
CA VAL A 89 -1.92 -15.77 -31.95
C VAL A 89 -0.62 -15.01 -32.21
N LYS A 90 -0.07 -15.05 -33.43
CA LYS A 90 1.11 -14.26 -33.81
C LYS A 90 0.86 -12.76 -33.67
N GLN A 91 -0.31 -12.27 -34.07
CA GLN A 91 -0.66 -10.86 -33.92
C GLN A 91 -0.82 -10.47 -32.45
N ALA A 92 -1.52 -11.28 -31.65
CA ALA A 92 -1.68 -11.06 -30.22
C ALA A 92 -0.33 -11.12 -29.46
N ALA A 93 0.59 -11.98 -29.92
CA ALA A 93 1.91 -12.13 -29.31
C ALA A 93 2.85 -10.93 -29.50
N ASN A 94 2.59 -10.05 -30.48
CA ASN A 94 3.46 -8.91 -30.80
C ASN A 94 3.63 -7.90 -29.65
N VAL A 95 2.70 -7.88 -28.69
CA VAL A 95 2.79 -7.01 -27.51
C VAL A 95 3.87 -7.49 -26.53
N PHE A 96 4.23 -8.77 -26.54
CA PHE A 96 5.20 -9.34 -25.63
C PHE A 96 6.62 -9.04 -26.07
N THR A 97 7.24 -8.09 -25.38
CA THR A 97 8.65 -7.74 -25.53
C THR A 97 9.45 -8.23 -24.32
N GLY A 98 10.75 -8.45 -24.49
CA GLY A 98 11.65 -8.79 -23.38
C GLY A 98 11.55 -7.85 -22.17
N PRO A 99 11.53 -6.51 -22.37
CA PRO A 99 11.28 -5.55 -21.30
C PRO A 99 9.92 -5.74 -20.60
N LEU A 100 8.83 -5.91 -21.35
CA LEU A 100 7.50 -6.10 -20.77
C LEU A 100 7.42 -7.39 -19.95
N ILE A 101 7.94 -8.50 -20.47
CA ILE A 101 7.98 -9.79 -19.76
C ILE A 101 8.79 -9.66 -18.46
N THR A 102 9.92 -8.96 -18.52
CA THR A 102 10.78 -8.74 -17.34
C THR A 102 10.10 -7.86 -16.31
N LEU A 103 9.45 -6.78 -16.73
CA LEU A 103 8.68 -5.90 -15.85
C LEU A 103 7.58 -6.67 -15.12
N MET A 104 6.78 -7.43 -15.84
CA MET A 104 5.70 -8.23 -15.26
C MET A 104 6.25 -9.30 -14.30
N ASP A 105 7.41 -9.91 -14.60
CA ASP A 105 8.00 -10.94 -13.71
C ASP A 105 8.54 -10.30 -12.42
N THR A 106 9.12 -9.10 -12.52
CA THR A 106 9.54 -8.32 -11.35
C THR A 106 8.33 -7.93 -10.48
N ILE A 107 7.28 -7.37 -11.08
CA ILE A 107 6.06 -6.99 -10.35
C ILE A 107 5.43 -8.23 -9.69
N ARG A 108 5.30 -9.35 -10.42
CA ARG A 108 4.79 -10.60 -9.82
C ARG A 108 5.66 -11.02 -8.63
N ARG A 109 6.98 -11.06 -8.79
CA ARG A 109 7.91 -11.45 -7.70
C ARG A 109 7.80 -10.52 -6.50
N GLN A 110 7.64 -9.21 -6.70
CA GLN A 110 7.43 -8.25 -5.62
C GLN A 110 6.08 -8.50 -4.92
N SER A 111 5.01 -8.78 -5.68
CA SER A 111 3.70 -9.11 -5.13
C SER A 111 3.66 -10.47 -4.40
N GLU A 112 4.42 -11.46 -4.87
CA GLU A 112 4.59 -12.79 -4.26
C GLU A 112 5.61 -12.78 -3.11
N GLN A 113 6.44 -11.74 -3.00
CA GLN A 113 7.28 -11.44 -1.83
C GLN A 113 6.53 -10.70 -0.73
N THR A 114 5.21 -10.51 -0.87
CA THR A 114 4.36 -10.21 0.28
C THR A 114 4.40 -11.44 1.19
N ILE A 115 5.07 -11.28 2.33
CA ILE A 115 5.43 -12.31 3.31
C ILE A 115 4.24 -13.24 3.59
N ASP A 116 4.48 -14.56 3.57
CA ASP A 116 3.60 -15.56 4.14
C ASP A 116 3.35 -15.21 5.62
N HIS A 117 2.17 -14.67 5.91
CA HIS A 117 1.74 -14.34 7.25
C HIS A 117 1.10 -15.54 7.97
N GLU A 118 0.85 -16.65 7.27
CA GLU A 118 0.09 -17.81 7.77
C GLU A 118 0.97 -19.00 8.17
N ASN A 119 2.22 -19.08 7.68
CA ASN A 119 3.27 -19.96 8.20
C ASN A 119 4.52 -19.17 8.60
N LEU A 120 4.41 -18.34 9.62
CA LEU A 120 5.59 -17.79 10.28
C LEU A 120 6.28 -18.91 11.08
N ASP A 121 7.27 -19.56 10.46
CA ASP A 121 8.29 -20.29 11.21
C ASP A 121 8.84 -19.34 12.27
N THR A 122 8.66 -19.71 13.53
CA THR A 122 9.11 -18.90 14.65
C THR A 122 10.62 -19.06 14.72
N LEU A 123 11.35 -18.05 14.27
CA LEU A 123 12.80 -18.08 14.28
C LEU A 123 13.28 -17.99 15.74
N GLN A 124 13.52 -19.15 16.36
CA GLN A 124 13.91 -19.23 17.78
C GLN A 124 15.30 -18.63 18.04
N ARG A 125 16.15 -18.53 17.02
CA ARG A 125 17.48 -17.89 17.07
C ARG A 125 18.09 -17.76 15.67
N ALA A 126 18.61 -16.58 15.34
CA ALA A 126 19.59 -16.40 14.26
C ALA A 126 20.97 -16.26 14.90
N GLU A 127 21.68 -17.37 15.08
CA GLU A 127 23.08 -17.34 15.52
C GLU A 127 23.98 -17.30 14.29
N TRP A 128 24.36 -16.10 13.80
CA TRP A 128 25.64 -15.90 13.10
C TRP A 128 26.27 -14.56 13.54
N ALA A 129 27.15 -14.69 14.55
CA ALA A 129 28.39 -13.95 14.81
C ALA A 129 28.44 -12.43 14.58
N GLY A 130 28.27 -11.66 15.66
CA GLY A 130 28.63 -10.24 15.76
C GLY A 130 27.51 -9.40 16.36
N ASP A 131 27.28 -9.60 17.66
CA ASP A 131 26.33 -8.94 18.58
C ASP A 131 25.08 -8.31 17.94
N VAL A 132 23.96 -9.05 17.94
CA VAL A 132 22.64 -8.59 17.46
C VAL A 132 22.28 -7.23 18.07
N GLU A 133 22.69 -7.00 19.31
CA GLU A 133 22.52 -5.74 20.02
C GLU A 133 23.36 -4.61 19.41
N GLU A 134 24.63 -4.86 19.07
CA GLU A 134 25.50 -3.87 18.42
C GLU A 134 24.96 -3.48 17.04
N ASN A 135 24.50 -4.44 16.24
CA ASN A 135 23.89 -4.15 14.95
C ASN A 135 22.58 -3.35 15.09
N ALA A 136 21.72 -3.73 16.05
CA ALA A 136 20.50 -2.97 16.34
C ALA A 136 20.81 -1.54 16.80
N ARG A 137 21.81 -1.35 17.66
CA ARG A 137 22.28 -0.01 18.07
C ARG A 137 22.77 0.79 16.88
N LYS A 138 23.61 0.20 16.02
CA LYS A 138 24.11 0.88 14.83
C LYS A 138 23.00 1.33 13.89
N ILE A 139 22.01 0.46 13.62
CA ILE A 139 20.86 0.80 12.78
C ILE A 139 20.07 1.97 13.38
N THR A 140 19.83 1.96 14.69
CA THR A 140 19.06 3.03 15.35
C THR A 140 19.85 4.34 15.44
N GLU A 141 21.16 4.29 15.63
CA GLU A 141 22.06 5.45 15.58
C GLU A 141 22.14 6.06 14.18
N ASP A 142 22.34 5.25 13.14
CA ASP A 142 22.38 5.70 11.74
C ASP A 142 21.04 6.34 11.35
N PHE A 143 19.92 5.75 11.78
CA PHE A 143 18.59 6.31 11.55
C PHE A 143 18.39 7.65 12.26
N LYS A 144 18.79 7.75 13.53
CA LYS A 144 18.72 9.00 14.30
C LYS A 144 19.58 10.10 13.66
N ALA A 145 20.79 9.76 13.22
CA ALA A 145 21.67 10.69 12.53
C ALA A 145 21.01 11.21 11.26
N TYR A 146 20.51 10.32 10.41
CA TYR A 146 19.81 10.69 9.17
C TYR A 146 18.62 11.63 9.43
N LEU A 147 17.75 11.29 10.39
CA LEU A 147 16.60 12.16 10.71
C LEU A 147 17.02 13.54 11.22
N THR A 148 18.12 13.60 11.97
CA THR A 148 18.63 14.87 12.52
C THR A 148 19.26 15.73 11.42
N GLU A 149 20.01 15.12 10.49
CA GLU A 149 20.62 15.78 9.34
C GLU A 149 19.57 16.36 8.39
N ASN A 150 18.47 15.63 8.17
CA ASN A 150 17.40 16.02 7.23
C ASN A 150 16.22 16.76 7.89
N ARG A 151 16.35 17.12 9.17
CA ARG A 151 15.22 17.69 9.94
C ARG A 151 14.69 19.00 9.36
N ASP A 152 15.55 19.80 8.72
CA ASP A 152 15.20 21.11 8.19
C ASP A 152 14.81 21.05 6.69
N GLU A 153 15.11 19.93 6.01
CA GLU A 153 14.83 19.71 4.59
C GLU A 153 13.50 19.00 4.35
N ILE A 154 13.11 18.06 5.23
CA ILE A 154 11.86 17.31 5.13
C ILE A 154 10.82 17.93 6.06
N GLU A 155 9.72 18.42 5.50
CA GLU A 155 8.73 19.21 6.23
C GLU A 155 8.14 18.45 7.45
N ALA A 156 7.79 17.16 7.28
CA ALA A 156 7.31 16.33 8.38
C ALA A 156 8.32 16.26 9.55
N LEU A 157 9.61 16.12 9.24
CA LEU A 157 10.66 16.06 10.25
C LEU A 157 10.81 17.42 10.93
N SER A 158 10.78 18.51 10.17
CA SER A 158 10.87 19.87 10.71
C SER A 158 9.78 20.13 11.74
N ILE A 159 8.55 19.67 11.47
CA ILE A 159 7.46 19.77 12.45
C ILE A 159 7.77 18.96 13.72
N TYR A 160 8.17 17.70 13.59
CA TYR A 160 8.43 16.85 14.76
C TYR A 160 9.58 17.37 15.64
N PHE A 161 10.69 17.81 15.02
CA PHE A 161 11.88 18.28 15.71
C PHE A 161 11.74 19.71 16.25
N ASN A 162 11.13 20.62 15.49
CA ASN A 162 11.23 22.06 15.77
C ASN A 162 9.89 22.70 16.18
N SER A 163 8.73 22.12 15.85
CA SER A 163 7.42 22.79 16.01
C SER A 163 6.39 21.94 16.77
N PRO A 164 6.49 21.81 18.11
CA PRO A 164 5.54 21.02 18.90
C PRO A 164 4.07 21.38 18.68
N ALA A 165 3.76 22.66 18.51
CA ALA A 165 2.40 23.17 18.31
C ALA A 165 1.80 22.83 16.93
N ARG A 166 2.63 22.44 15.95
CA ARG A 166 2.20 22.11 14.58
C ARG A 166 2.11 20.61 14.32
N ARG A 167 2.27 19.77 15.34
CA ARG A 167 2.30 18.30 15.16
C ARG A 167 0.99 17.72 14.65
N SER A 168 -0.13 18.38 14.95
CA SER A 168 -1.45 18.08 14.37
C SER A 168 -1.54 18.36 12.87
N ASP A 169 -0.65 19.19 12.34
CA ASP A 169 -0.64 19.61 10.93
C ASP A 169 0.11 18.61 10.04
N VAL A 170 0.71 17.55 10.62
CA VAL A 170 1.42 16.53 9.86
C VAL A 170 0.43 15.70 9.06
N THR A 171 0.42 15.91 7.75
CA THR A 171 -0.48 15.21 6.84
C THR A 171 0.10 13.90 6.33
N HIS A 172 -0.78 13.02 5.83
CA HIS A 172 -0.37 11.80 5.14
C HIS A 172 0.61 12.06 3.97
N ALA A 173 0.42 13.15 3.23
CA ALA A 173 1.30 13.50 2.11
C ALA A 173 2.73 13.78 2.58
N MET A 174 2.89 14.54 3.67
CA MET A 174 4.20 14.88 4.23
C MET A 174 4.94 13.64 4.76
N VAL A 175 4.23 12.72 5.41
CA VAL A 175 4.82 11.45 5.88
C VAL A 175 5.22 10.56 4.69
N LYS A 176 4.41 10.54 3.62
CA LYS A 176 4.71 9.78 2.40
C LYS A 176 5.95 10.32 1.69
N GLU A 177 6.11 11.64 1.63
CA GLU A 177 7.32 12.28 1.11
C GLU A 177 8.54 11.91 1.95
N ALA A 178 8.47 12.04 3.27
CA ALA A 178 9.56 11.66 4.17
C ALA A 178 9.97 10.18 3.99
N LEU A 179 9.00 9.28 3.85
CA LEU A 179 9.25 7.87 3.60
C LEU A 179 9.95 7.64 2.26
N LYS A 180 9.49 8.33 1.21
CA LYS A 180 10.07 8.22 -0.12
C LYS A 180 11.54 8.66 -0.10
N THR A 181 11.83 9.86 0.42
CA THR A 181 13.19 10.41 0.52
C THR A 181 14.11 9.48 1.32
N LEU A 182 13.65 8.99 2.47
CA LEU A 182 14.40 8.02 3.28
C LEU A 182 14.80 6.75 2.51
N LYS A 183 13.86 6.19 1.73
CA LYS A 183 14.11 4.96 0.96
C LYS A 183 15.03 5.19 -0.23
N GLU A 184 15.00 6.38 -0.84
CA GLU A 184 15.88 6.77 -1.93
C GLU A 184 17.31 6.99 -1.43
N ASP A 185 17.47 7.74 -0.33
CA ASP A 185 18.79 8.11 0.20
C ASP A 185 19.46 6.96 0.95
N ARG A 186 18.69 6.24 1.78
CA ARG A 186 19.18 5.20 2.68
C ARG A 186 18.27 3.97 2.69
N PRO A 187 18.28 3.13 1.63
CA PRO A 187 17.43 1.93 1.54
C PRO A 187 17.56 0.95 2.73
N ARG A 188 18.75 0.91 3.37
CA ARG A 188 19.01 0.07 4.56
C ARG A 188 18.24 0.55 5.81
N LEU A 189 17.83 1.80 5.84
CA LEU A 189 17.08 2.43 6.91
C LEU A 189 15.56 2.43 6.65
N ALA A 190 15.07 1.53 5.79
CA ALA A 190 13.63 1.36 5.58
C ALA A 190 12.89 1.15 6.92
N PRO A 191 11.70 1.75 7.12
CA PRO A 191 11.08 1.84 8.44
C PRO A 191 10.89 0.50 9.16
N LEU A 192 10.51 -0.57 8.44
CA LEU A 192 10.29 -1.87 9.07
C LEU A 192 11.58 -2.52 9.58
N THR A 193 12.71 -2.26 8.93
CA THR A 193 14.04 -2.71 9.38
C THR A 193 14.42 -1.99 10.67
N VAL A 194 14.29 -0.67 10.67
CA VAL A 194 14.59 0.18 11.83
C VAL A 194 13.65 -0.12 12.99
N TRP A 195 12.36 -0.36 12.71
CA TRP A 195 11.36 -0.80 13.68
C TRP A 195 11.82 -2.04 14.43
N ARG A 196 12.30 -3.07 13.72
CA ARG A 196 12.78 -4.31 14.36
C ARG A 196 13.98 -4.05 15.28
N ALA A 197 14.88 -3.15 14.89
CA ALA A 197 16.02 -2.77 15.72
C ALA A 197 15.56 -2.07 17.01
N TYR A 198 14.68 -1.07 16.91
CA TYR A 198 14.10 -0.43 18.10
C TYR A 198 13.26 -1.39 18.93
N ALA A 199 12.47 -2.26 18.31
CA ALA A 199 11.64 -3.23 19.00
C ALA A 199 12.49 -4.22 19.82
N TYR A 200 13.65 -4.62 19.29
CA TYR A 200 14.62 -5.44 20.01
C TYR A 200 15.22 -4.68 21.20
N LEU A 201 15.74 -3.46 20.98
CA LEU A 201 16.40 -2.66 22.02
C LEU A 201 15.44 -2.22 23.13
N ASP A 202 14.20 -1.87 22.78
CA ASP A 202 13.17 -1.44 23.73
C ASP A 202 12.42 -2.64 24.37
N ASN A 203 12.76 -3.89 24.02
CA ASN A 203 12.05 -5.11 24.41
C ASN A 203 10.53 -5.00 24.18
N TYR A 204 10.17 -4.50 23.00
CA TYR A 204 8.80 -4.18 22.63
C TYR A 204 7.95 -5.45 22.45
N LYS A 205 6.78 -5.47 23.09
CA LYS A 205 5.83 -6.61 23.08
C LYS A 205 4.47 -6.27 22.50
N GLY A 206 4.34 -5.09 21.88
CA GLY A 206 3.08 -4.63 21.32
C GLY A 206 2.84 -5.10 19.90
N SER A 207 1.84 -4.50 19.27
CA SER A 207 1.46 -4.82 17.89
C SER A 207 2.49 -4.31 16.88
N ASN A 208 2.67 -5.04 15.78
CA ASN A 208 3.45 -4.54 14.66
C ASN A 208 2.72 -3.36 13.98
N PRO A 209 3.47 -2.44 13.35
CA PRO A 209 2.88 -1.31 12.64
C PRO A 209 2.04 -1.82 11.47
N LEU A 210 0.94 -1.13 11.19
CA LEU A 210 0.00 -1.50 10.13
C LEU A 210 0.64 -1.39 8.73
N ASN A 211 1.54 -0.43 8.55
CA ASN A 211 2.23 -0.16 7.29
C ASN A 211 3.54 0.63 7.54
N GLU A 212 4.32 0.87 6.47
CA GLU A 212 5.59 1.61 6.58
C GLU A 212 5.43 3.06 7.07
N LEU A 213 4.31 3.72 6.73
CA LEU A 213 4.07 5.12 7.12
C LEU A 213 3.86 5.24 8.63
N THR A 214 3.01 4.38 9.20
CA THR A 214 2.74 4.34 10.65
C THR A 214 3.97 3.92 11.43
N ALA A 215 4.80 3.02 10.87
CA ALA A 215 6.11 2.69 11.42
C ALA A 215 7.03 3.92 11.45
N LEU A 216 7.12 4.67 10.35
CA LEU A 216 7.95 5.88 10.26
C LEU A 216 7.55 6.92 11.30
N VAL A 217 6.26 7.21 11.46
CA VAL A 217 5.79 8.19 12.46
C VAL A 217 6.17 7.78 13.88
N ALA A 218 5.97 6.50 14.24
CA ALA A 218 6.35 6.00 15.56
C ALA A 218 7.87 6.08 15.79
N LEU A 219 8.67 5.77 14.76
CA LEU A 219 10.12 5.86 14.80
C LEU A 219 10.63 7.30 14.95
N VAL A 220 10.08 8.23 14.17
CA VAL A 220 10.45 9.67 14.26
C VAL A 220 10.15 10.19 15.65
N ARG A 221 9.00 9.85 16.23
CA ARG A 221 8.64 10.25 17.59
C ARG A 221 9.55 9.67 18.66
N ARG A 222 9.93 8.39 18.53
CA ARG A 222 10.91 7.72 19.39
C ARG A 222 12.25 8.45 19.34
N VAL A 223 12.71 8.84 18.15
CA VAL A 223 13.96 9.59 17.94
C VAL A 223 13.90 11.01 18.51
N CYS A 224 12.76 11.70 18.34
CA CYS A 224 12.54 13.04 18.88
C CYS A 224 12.35 13.05 20.41
N GLY A 225 12.31 11.89 21.06
CA GLY A 225 12.10 11.77 22.51
C GLY A 225 10.66 12.06 22.95
N LEU A 226 9.70 12.00 22.02
CA LEU A 226 8.28 12.16 22.34
C LEU A 226 7.69 10.91 22.99
N ASP A 227 8.19 9.75 22.55
CA ASP A 227 7.88 8.47 23.14
C ASP A 227 9.18 7.90 23.74
N GLU A 228 9.18 7.59 25.04
CA GLU A 228 10.33 7.03 25.76
C GLU A 228 10.72 5.62 25.28
N THR A 229 9.77 4.91 24.69
CA THR A 229 9.93 3.59 24.08
C THR A 229 9.09 3.50 22.81
N LEU A 230 9.43 2.56 21.94
CA LEU A 230 8.69 2.30 20.72
C LEU A 230 7.21 2.08 21.02
N THR A 231 6.36 2.93 20.44
CA THR A 231 4.91 2.88 20.62
C THR A 231 4.24 2.87 19.26
N CYS A 232 3.44 1.85 18.97
CA CYS A 232 2.69 1.78 17.73
C CYS A 232 1.69 2.94 17.63
N HIS A 233 1.58 3.52 16.43
CA HIS A 233 0.74 4.69 16.18
C HIS A 233 -0.73 4.44 16.56
N SER A 234 -1.29 3.29 16.17
CA SER A 234 -2.67 2.91 16.47
C SER A 234 -2.92 2.82 17.99
N ASP A 235 -1.95 2.26 18.72
CA ASP A 235 -2.06 2.09 20.17
C ASP A 235 -2.02 3.45 20.87
N ARG A 236 -1.17 4.37 20.40
CA ARG A 236 -1.14 5.76 20.89
C ARG A 236 -2.47 6.47 20.63
N VAL A 237 -2.97 6.46 19.38
CA VAL A 237 -4.23 7.12 19.00
C VAL A 237 -5.39 6.60 19.84
N ARG A 238 -5.48 5.27 20.03
CA ARG A 238 -6.53 4.65 20.86
C ARG A 238 -6.41 5.06 22.33
N ARG A 239 -5.22 5.06 22.90
CA ARG A 239 -4.98 5.49 24.29
C ARG A 239 -5.30 6.97 24.49
N ASN A 240 -4.85 7.83 23.59
CA ASN A 240 -5.11 9.27 23.67
C ASN A 240 -6.61 9.57 23.54
N PHE A 241 -7.30 8.88 22.63
CA PHE A 241 -8.75 8.96 22.50
C PHE A 241 -9.48 8.54 23.79
N GLN A 242 -9.09 7.40 24.39
CA GLN A 242 -9.67 6.95 25.66
C GLN A 242 -9.47 7.97 26.78
N ASN A 243 -8.25 8.50 26.92
CA ASN A 243 -7.93 9.52 27.92
C ASN A 243 -8.72 10.82 27.69
N TRP A 244 -8.87 11.23 26.42
CA TRP A 244 -9.63 12.40 26.02
C TRP A 244 -11.10 12.27 26.38
N ILE A 245 -11.75 11.16 25.99
CA ILE A 245 -13.16 10.88 26.33
C ILE A 245 -13.35 10.83 27.85
N LEU A 246 -12.46 10.15 28.59
CA LEU A 246 -12.55 10.08 30.05
C LEU A 246 -12.47 11.47 30.68
N LYS A 247 -11.51 12.29 30.24
CA LYS A 247 -11.36 13.67 30.73
C LYS A 247 -12.60 14.50 30.43
N ARG A 248 -13.13 14.42 29.20
CA ARG A 248 -14.35 15.13 28.77
C ARG A 248 -15.56 14.73 29.62
N HIS A 249 -15.77 13.44 29.83
CA HIS A 249 -16.92 12.89 30.58
C HIS A 249 -16.77 12.97 32.11
N SER A 250 -15.56 13.23 32.62
CA SER A 250 -15.31 13.42 34.06
C SER A 250 -15.62 14.83 34.57
N GLY A 251 -15.74 15.81 33.66
CA GLY A 251 -16.11 17.18 33.99
C GLY A 251 -17.62 17.39 34.15
N ALA A 252 -18.03 18.60 34.52
CA ALA A 252 -19.44 19.01 34.60
C ALA A 252 -20.07 19.33 33.23
N GLY A 253 -19.39 19.01 32.13
CA GLY A 253 -19.85 19.26 30.76
C GLY A 253 -20.84 18.20 30.26
N GLU A 254 -21.50 18.51 29.15
CA GLU A 254 -22.39 17.57 28.47
C GLU A 254 -21.60 16.38 27.92
N LYS A 255 -22.15 15.18 28.15
CA LYS A 255 -21.58 13.93 27.63
C LYS A 255 -22.02 13.75 26.19
N PHE A 256 -21.17 13.11 25.40
CA PHE A 256 -21.53 12.74 24.04
C PHE A 256 -22.67 11.72 24.05
N THR A 257 -23.62 11.89 23.13
CA THR A 257 -24.65 10.89 22.85
C THR A 257 -24.03 9.64 22.24
N GLU A 258 -24.77 8.53 22.23
CA GLU A 258 -24.33 7.28 21.59
C GLU A 258 -23.94 7.52 20.12
N GLU A 259 -24.76 8.28 19.39
CA GLU A 259 -24.48 8.57 17.99
C GLU A 259 -23.27 9.49 17.78
N GLN A 260 -23.08 10.48 18.65
CA GLN A 260 -21.85 11.29 18.64
C GLN A 260 -20.63 10.42 18.92
N MET A 261 -20.72 9.49 19.89
CA MET A 261 -19.64 8.55 20.20
C MET A 261 -19.28 7.64 19.04
N ASP A 262 -20.26 7.13 18.30
CA ASP A 262 -20.03 6.32 17.09
C ASP A 262 -19.23 7.09 16.03
N TRP A 263 -19.57 8.37 15.82
CA TRP A 263 -18.82 9.25 14.92
C TRP A 263 -17.38 9.49 15.39
N LEU A 264 -17.20 9.78 16.68
CA LEU A 264 -15.87 9.96 17.27
C LEU A 264 -15.02 8.69 17.16
N HIS A 265 -15.63 7.50 17.27
CA HIS A 265 -14.95 6.23 17.03
C HIS A 265 -14.52 6.04 15.57
N MET A 266 -15.37 6.41 14.60
CA MET A 266 -14.99 6.36 13.18
C MET A 266 -13.83 7.32 12.87
N ILE A 267 -13.86 8.54 13.43
CA ILE A 267 -12.78 9.51 13.29
C ILE A 267 -11.48 8.96 13.89
N ARG A 268 -11.54 8.35 15.09
CA ARG A 268 -10.38 7.69 15.70
C ARG A 268 -9.80 6.64 14.77
N GLU A 269 -10.61 5.74 14.21
CA GLU A 269 -10.11 4.70 13.30
C GLU A 269 -9.48 5.30 12.04
N HIS A 270 -10.08 6.34 11.45
CA HIS A 270 -9.47 7.06 10.32
C HIS A 270 -8.08 7.62 10.69
N LEU A 271 -7.96 8.26 11.86
CA LEU A 271 -6.71 8.83 12.36
C LEU A 271 -5.62 7.79 12.64
N THR A 272 -5.97 6.51 12.87
CA THR A 272 -4.96 5.45 12.99
C THR A 272 -4.21 5.19 11.67
N THR A 273 -4.74 5.67 10.54
CA THR A 273 -4.18 5.45 9.20
C THR A 273 -3.77 6.74 8.47
N SER A 274 -4.54 7.83 8.61
CA SER A 274 -4.36 9.06 7.82
C SER A 274 -3.64 10.20 8.55
N PHE A 275 -3.28 9.99 9.83
CA PHE A 275 -2.58 10.94 10.73
C PHE A 275 -3.34 12.22 11.11
N ALA A 276 -4.15 12.77 10.21
CA ALA A 276 -5.04 13.90 10.42
C ALA A 276 -6.40 13.63 9.76
N ILE A 277 -7.42 14.37 10.17
CA ILE A 277 -8.74 14.40 9.51
C ILE A 277 -9.12 15.85 9.16
N GLU A 278 -9.55 16.05 7.93
CA GLU A 278 -10.07 17.32 7.41
C GLU A 278 -11.57 17.23 7.11
N ARG A 279 -12.22 18.35 6.80
CA ARG A 279 -13.65 18.36 6.46
C ARG A 279 -13.96 17.51 5.23
N ASP A 280 -13.07 17.56 4.25
CA ASP A 280 -13.24 16.84 2.98
C ASP A 280 -13.18 15.31 3.18
N ASP A 281 -12.46 14.84 4.21
CA ASP A 281 -12.43 13.41 4.55
C ASP A 281 -13.80 12.90 5.02
N LEU A 282 -14.67 13.77 5.52
CA LEU A 282 -16.03 13.39 5.93
C LEU A 282 -16.94 13.06 4.73
N GLU A 283 -16.54 13.42 3.51
CA GLU A 283 -17.22 13.01 2.27
C GLU A 283 -16.71 11.67 1.70
N LEU A 284 -15.73 11.06 2.37
CA LEU A 284 -15.18 9.75 2.02
C LEU A 284 -15.78 8.63 2.88
N ALA A 285 -15.57 7.38 2.47
CA ALA A 285 -15.98 6.22 3.27
C ALA A 285 -15.14 6.12 4.56
N PRO A 286 -15.72 5.73 5.71
CA PRO A 286 -17.11 5.27 5.90
C PRO A 286 -18.11 6.41 6.20
N PHE A 287 -17.66 7.66 6.29
CA PHE A 287 -18.48 8.80 6.72
C PHE A 287 -19.61 9.13 5.75
N ASN A 288 -19.35 9.13 4.44
CA ASN A 288 -20.37 9.39 3.42
C ASN A 288 -21.56 8.41 3.48
N GLY A 289 -21.30 7.13 3.78
CA GLY A 289 -22.32 6.11 4.00
C GLY A 289 -23.17 6.34 5.25
N LYS A 290 -22.74 7.24 6.15
CA LYS A 290 -23.44 7.67 7.36
C LYS A 290 -24.01 9.09 7.23
N GLY A 291 -24.00 9.68 6.04
CA GLY A 291 -24.52 11.03 5.77
C GLY A 291 -23.47 12.14 5.76
N GLY A 292 -22.19 11.78 5.83
CA GLY A 292 -21.04 12.65 5.56
C GLY A 292 -20.97 13.91 6.42
N LEU A 293 -20.45 15.00 5.84
CA LEU A 293 -20.31 16.28 6.52
C LEU A 293 -21.65 16.79 7.09
N GLY A 294 -22.74 16.57 6.35
CA GLY A 294 -24.09 16.96 6.76
C GLY A 294 -24.55 16.27 8.05
N ARG A 295 -24.27 14.97 8.21
CA ARG A 295 -24.61 14.25 9.46
C ARG A 295 -23.73 14.67 10.61
N MET A 296 -22.42 14.87 10.38
CA MET A 296 -21.50 15.38 11.41
C MET A 296 -21.98 16.75 11.93
N TYR A 297 -22.35 17.67 11.03
CA TYR A 297 -22.89 18.97 11.42
C TYR A 297 -24.22 18.86 12.16
N ALA A 298 -25.10 17.94 11.78
CA ALA A 298 -26.35 17.71 12.52
C ALA A 298 -26.12 17.22 13.96
N LEU A 299 -25.03 16.48 14.20
CA LEU A 299 -24.69 15.93 15.52
C LEU A 299 -23.95 16.91 16.41
N PHE A 300 -23.05 17.73 15.86
CA PHE A 300 -22.14 18.58 16.63
C PHE A 300 -22.37 20.09 16.41
N GLY A 301 -23.21 20.47 15.45
CA GLY A 301 -23.54 21.86 15.14
C GLY A 301 -22.31 22.73 14.87
N ASP A 302 -22.35 23.95 15.39
CA ASP A 302 -21.25 24.91 15.33
C ASP A 302 -19.97 24.42 16.03
N GLY A 303 -20.07 23.39 16.89
CA GLY A 303 -18.95 22.79 17.61
C GLY A 303 -18.16 21.75 16.80
N MET A 304 -18.64 21.38 15.60
CA MET A 304 -18.02 20.35 14.75
C MET A 304 -16.54 20.61 14.49
N ASP A 305 -16.19 21.82 14.04
CA ASP A 305 -14.82 22.16 13.68
C ASP A 305 -13.89 22.18 14.89
N GLY A 306 -14.42 22.64 16.03
CA GLY A 306 -13.70 22.60 17.30
C GLY A 306 -13.37 21.18 17.73
N ILE A 307 -14.31 20.24 17.54
CA ILE A 307 -14.09 18.82 17.86
C ILE A 307 -13.07 18.20 16.91
N LEU A 308 -13.14 18.47 15.61
CA LEU A 308 -12.15 17.94 14.66
C LEU A 308 -10.73 18.44 14.99
N ALA A 309 -10.59 19.74 15.26
CA ALA A 309 -9.31 20.34 15.65
C ALA A 309 -8.78 19.75 16.97
N GLU A 310 -9.64 19.66 18.00
CA GLU A 310 -9.29 19.09 19.30
C GLU A 310 -8.87 17.61 19.17
N MET A 311 -9.58 16.83 18.33
CA MET A 311 -9.21 15.44 18.08
C MET A 311 -7.87 15.32 17.35
N ASN A 312 -7.64 16.10 16.29
CA ASN A 312 -6.35 16.12 15.58
C ASN A 312 -5.20 16.47 16.53
N GLU A 313 -5.38 17.45 17.42
CA GLU A 313 -4.38 17.84 18.40
C GLU A 313 -4.13 16.74 19.43
N VAL A 314 -5.18 16.29 20.12
CA VAL A 314 -5.06 15.38 21.27
C VAL A 314 -4.61 13.98 20.85
N LEU A 315 -5.02 13.50 19.68
CA LEU A 315 -4.63 12.17 19.20
C LEU A 315 -3.25 12.18 18.54
N ALA A 316 -2.80 13.33 18.01
CA ALA A 316 -1.44 13.47 17.49
C ALA A 316 -0.38 13.59 18.60
N ALA A 317 -0.74 14.16 19.76
CA ALA A 317 0.15 14.40 20.92
C ALA A 317 0.87 13.15 21.41
#